data_AF-A0A948YCC3-F1
#
_entry.id   AF-A0A948YCC3-F1
#
_cell.length_a   1.000
_cell.length_b   1.000
_cell.length_c   1.000
_cell.angle_alpha   90.00
_cell.angle_beta   90.00
_cell.angle_gamma   90.00
#
_symmetry.space_group_name_H-M   'P 1'
#
loop_
_entity.id
_entity.type
_entity.pdbx_description
1 polymer ?
#
loop_
_entity_poly.entity_id
_entity_poly.type
_entity_poly.pdbx_seq_one_letter_code
_entity_poly.pdbx_strand_id
1 'polypeptide(L)'
;MINKKQITIATLGSHSALDVCAGAKDEGFKTLVISQKGREKTYNHYYKTSGNTGCVDECIALDKFSDILNQDVQKQLTEKNAVFVPNRSFEVYINDYDAIENKF
;
A
#
# COMPACT_ATOMS: atom_id res chain seq x y z
N MET A 1 -8.49 -11.27 -12.01
CA MET A 1 -7.49 -12.34 -11.83
C MET A 1 -6.11 -11.72 -11.80
N ILE A 2 -5.24 -12.14 -10.87
CA ILE A 2 -3.89 -11.58 -10.73
C ILE A 2 -3.02 -11.95 -11.93
N ASN A 3 -2.35 -10.98 -12.55
CA ASN A 3 -1.34 -11.19 -13.56
C ASN A 3 0.01 -11.45 -12.89
N LYS A 4 0.47 -12.71 -12.85
CA LYS A 4 1.71 -13.10 -12.18
C LYS A 4 2.98 -12.39 -12.69
N LYS A 5 2.94 -11.78 -13.88
CA LYS A 5 4.09 -11.06 -14.48
C LYS A 5 4.19 -9.59 -14.09
N GLN A 6 3.17 -9.02 -13.43
CA GLN A 6 3.11 -7.58 -13.12
C GLN A 6 2.56 -7.33 -11.71
N ILE A 7 3.02 -8.10 -10.73
CA ILE A 7 2.55 -7.96 -9.34
C ILE A 7 3.06 -6.64 -8.76
N THR A 8 2.18 -5.95 -8.05
CA THR A 8 2.52 -4.78 -7.22
C THR A 8 2.43 -5.19 -5.75
N ILE A 9 3.46 -4.95 -4.96
CA ILE A 9 3.40 -5.15 -3.51
C ILE A 9 2.82 -3.89 -2.88
N ALA A 10 1.68 -4.04 -2.21
CA ALA A 10 0.98 -2.95 -1.57
C ALA A 10 1.03 -3.05 -0.05
N THR A 11 1.10 -1.92 0.65
CA THR A 11 1.08 -1.88 2.13
C THR A 11 0.46 -0.58 2.62
N LEU A 12 -0.12 -0.60 3.82
CA LEU A 12 -0.57 0.61 4.48
C LEU A 12 0.63 1.47 4.93
N GLY A 13 0.56 2.78 4.70
CA GLY A 13 1.63 3.76 4.90
C GLY A 13 1.88 4.13 6.37
N SER A 14 2.34 3.16 7.17
CA SER A 14 2.85 3.33 8.53
C SER A 14 3.62 2.06 8.95
N HIS A 15 4.07 1.99 10.21
CA HIS A 15 4.83 0.87 10.77
C HIS A 15 6.06 0.50 9.91
N SER A 16 5.96 -0.55 9.11
CA SER A 16 7.04 -1.15 8.32
C SER A 16 6.85 -0.96 6.81
N ALA A 17 6.06 0.04 6.40
CA ALA A 17 5.74 0.27 5.00
C ALA A 17 6.98 0.45 4.10
N LEU A 18 7.99 1.19 4.59
CA LEU A 18 9.22 1.42 3.85
C LEU A 18 10.09 0.17 3.75
N ASP A 19 10.14 -0.66 4.81
CA ASP A 19 10.87 -1.93 4.80
C ASP A 19 10.25 -2.92 3.80
N VAL A 20 8.91 -3.01 3.81
CA VAL A 20 8.16 -3.82 2.84
C VAL A 20 8.43 -3.35 1.42
N CYS A 21 8.39 -2.03 1.17
CA CYS A 21 8.65 -1.48 -0.15
C CYS A 21 10.11 -1.68 -0.59
N ALA A 22 11.07 -1.50 0.31
CA ALA A 22 12.49 -1.71 0.02
C ALA A 22 12.75 -3.18 -0.36
N GLY A 23 12.29 -4.13 0.46
CA GLY A 23 12.44 -5.56 0.14
C GLY A 23 11.72 -5.95 -1.16
N ALA A 24 10.52 -5.42 -1.40
CA ALA A 24 9.80 -5.65 -2.67
C ALA A 24 10.57 -5.10 -3.88
N LYS A 25 11.24 -3.94 -3.74
CA LYS A 25 12.09 -3.37 -4.79
C LYS A 25 13.32 -4.22 -5.07
N ASP A 26 13.97 -4.74 -4.03
CA ASP A 26 15.15 -5.62 -4.16
C ASP A 26 14.80 -6.89 -4.96
N GLU A 27 13.57 -7.39 -4.80
CA GLU A 27 13.01 -8.52 -5.56
C GLU A 27 12.40 -8.13 -6.92
N GLY A 28 12.50 -6.86 -7.32
CA GLY A 28 12.07 -6.37 -8.64
C GLY A 28 10.57 -6.13 -8.80
N PHE A 29 9.79 -6.10 -7.72
CA PHE A 29 8.37 -5.78 -7.76
C PHE A 29 8.11 -4.28 -7.83
N LYS A 30 6.95 -3.91 -8.40
CA LYS A 30 6.40 -2.56 -8.23
C LYS A 30 5.89 -2.40 -6.81
N THR A 31 5.95 -1.18 -6.28
CA THR A 31 5.51 -0.89 -4.90
C THR A 31 4.41 0.15 -4.82
N LEU A 32 3.46 -0.06 -3.91
CA LEU A 32 2.34 0.83 -3.68
C LEU A 32 2.14 1.06 -2.19
N VAL A 33 2.08 2.32 -1.78
CA VAL A 33 1.71 2.68 -0.41
C VAL A 33 0.32 3.30 -0.37
N ILE A 34 -0.52 2.82 0.54
CA ILE A 34 -1.82 3.44 0.87
C ILE A 34 -1.60 4.32 2.09
N SER A 35 -1.53 5.63 1.90
CA SER A 35 -1.36 6.62 2.96
C SER A 35 -2.68 7.29 3.32
N GLN A 36 -2.69 8.03 4.42
CA GLN A 36 -3.73 9.01 4.73
C GLN A 36 -3.25 10.41 4.32
N LYS A 37 -4.17 11.28 3.89
CA LYS A 37 -3.90 12.69 3.60
C LYS A 37 -3.23 13.38 4.80
N GLY A 38 -2.23 14.21 4.52
CA GLY A 38 -1.32 14.83 5.48
C GLY A 38 -0.15 13.95 5.91
N ARG A 39 -0.09 12.68 5.51
CA ARG A 39 0.99 11.73 5.85
C ARG A 39 1.73 11.18 4.63
N GLU A 40 1.24 11.49 3.43
CA GLU A 40 1.71 10.95 2.16
C GLU A 40 3.08 11.48 1.75
N LYS A 41 3.54 12.63 2.28
CA LYS A 41 4.81 13.27 1.89
C LYS A 41 6.01 12.34 2.05
N THR A 42 6.01 11.49 3.08
CA THR A 42 7.03 10.45 3.26
C THR A 42 7.12 9.56 2.02
N TYR A 43 5.99 9.09 1.50
CA TYR A 43 5.94 8.07 0.46
C TYR A 43 5.92 8.65 -0.96
N ASN A 44 5.24 9.78 -1.18
CA ASN A 44 5.08 10.37 -2.50
C ASN A 44 6.14 11.41 -2.88
N HIS A 45 7.03 11.76 -1.94
CA HIS A 45 8.12 12.72 -2.16
C HIS A 45 9.47 12.18 -1.66
N TYR A 46 9.63 11.94 -0.35
CA TYR A 46 10.96 11.60 0.20
C TYR A 46 11.46 10.21 -0.19
N TYR A 47 10.56 9.22 -0.23
CA TYR A 47 10.89 7.82 -0.59
C TYR A 47 10.34 7.41 -1.95
N LYS A 48 9.84 8.38 -2.73
CA LYS A 48 9.34 8.09 -4.08
C LYS A 48 10.48 7.62 -4.96
N THR A 49 10.24 6.54 -5.70
CA THR A 49 11.23 5.99 -6.62
C THR A 49 11.56 6.99 -7.73
N SER A 50 12.85 7.22 -7.93
CA SER A 50 13.42 8.06 -8.98
C SER A 50 14.73 7.46 -9.46
N GLY A 51 14.71 6.84 -10.64
CA GLY A 51 15.85 6.06 -11.13
C GLY A 51 16.17 4.91 -10.17
N ASN A 52 17.37 4.94 -9.58
CA ASN A 52 17.88 3.90 -8.69
C ASN A 52 17.76 4.25 -7.19
N THR A 53 17.05 5.32 -6.83
CA THR A 53 16.82 5.72 -5.44
C THR A 53 15.33 5.72 -5.09
N GLY A 54 15.02 5.58 -3.80
CA GLY A 54 13.65 5.49 -3.28
C GLY A 54 13.02 4.12 -3.50
N CYS A 55 12.03 3.78 -2.66
CA CYS A 55 11.41 2.46 -2.67
C CYS A 55 9.91 2.45 -2.97
N VAL A 56 9.27 3.61 -3.15
CA VAL A 56 7.83 3.73 -3.38
C VAL A 56 7.54 4.20 -4.80
N ASP A 57 7.02 3.33 -5.67
CA ASP A 57 6.63 3.73 -7.03
C ASP A 57 5.36 4.59 -7.03
N GLU A 58 4.35 4.14 -6.28
CA GLU A 58 3.03 4.76 -6.24
C GLU A 58 2.55 4.97 -4.80
N CYS A 59 1.77 6.04 -4.59
CA CYS A 59 1.14 6.35 -3.31
C CYS A 59 -0.30 6.80 -3.55
N ILE A 60 -1.26 6.14 -2.89
CA ILE A 60 -2.66 6.55 -2.85
C ILE A 60 -2.90 7.21 -1.49
N ALA A 61 -3.42 8.44 -1.49
CA ALA A 61 -3.75 9.16 -0.25
C ALA A 61 -5.27 9.15 -0.01
N LEU A 62 -5.70 8.40 1.01
CA LEU A 62 -7.09 8.32 1.46
C LEU A 62 -7.41 9.42 2.48
N ASP A 63 -8.69 9.75 2.65
CA ASP A 63 -9.11 10.68 3.71
C ASP A 63 -8.90 10.06 5.10
N LYS A 64 -9.24 8.77 5.26
CA LYS A 64 -8.93 7.95 6.43
C LYS A 64 -8.35 6.61 6.01
N PHE A 65 -7.47 6.03 6.83
CA PHE A 65 -6.98 4.69 6.59
C PHE A 65 -8.08 3.62 6.52
N SER A 66 -9.16 3.76 7.29
CA SER A 66 -10.33 2.88 7.25
C SER A 66 -11.01 2.83 5.87
N ASP A 67 -10.84 3.87 5.05
CA ASP A 67 -11.45 3.95 3.71
C ASP A 67 -10.84 2.94 2.73
N ILE A 68 -9.76 2.24 3.12
CA ILE A 68 -9.22 1.12 2.34
C ILE A 68 -10.24 -0.02 2.17
N LEU A 69 -11.23 -0.11 3.07
CA LEU A 69 -12.34 -1.05 2.98
C LEU A 69 -13.40 -0.63 1.94
N ASN A 70 -13.34 0.58 1.38
CA ASN A 70 -14.30 1.00 0.38
C ASN A 70 -14.11 0.22 -0.93
N GLN A 71 -15.22 -0.15 -1.58
CA GLN A 71 -15.20 -0.99 -2.79
C GLN A 71 -14.43 -0.37 -3.95
N ASP A 72 -14.43 0.95 -4.08
CA ASP A 72 -13.67 1.67 -5.10
C ASP A 72 -12.16 1.59 -4.85
N VAL A 73 -11.72 1.64 -3.59
CA VAL A 73 -10.31 1.47 -3.23
C VAL A 73 -9.86 0.03 -3.47
N GLN A 74 -10.65 -0.96 -3.06
CA GLN A 74 -10.35 -2.38 -3.34
C GLN A 74 -10.30 -2.69 -4.84
N LYS A 75 -11.20 -2.08 -5.62
CA LYS A 75 -11.17 -2.18 -7.08
C LYS A 75 -9.87 -1.58 -7.64
N GLN A 76 -9.45 -0.41 -7.17
CA GLN A 76 -8.17 0.18 -7.57
C GLN A 76 -6.98 -0.72 -7.22
N LEU A 77 -6.96 -1.36 -6.04
CA LEU A 77 -5.92 -2.33 -5.66
C LEU A 77 -5.91 -3.54 -6.61
N THR A 78 -7.09 -4.05 -6.97
CA THR A 78 -7.24 -5.15 -7.92
C THR A 78 -6.76 -4.77 -9.33
N GLU A 79 -7.12 -3.58 -9.80
CA GLU A 79 -6.69 -3.04 -11.11
C GLU A 79 -5.18 -2.82 -11.17
N LYS A 80 -4.56 -2.44 -10.04
CA LYS A 80 -3.10 -2.34 -9.87
C LYS A 80 -2.40 -3.69 -9.69
N ASN A 81 -3.16 -4.78 -9.73
CA ASN A 81 -2.66 -6.13 -9.53
C ASN A 81 -1.87 -6.26 -8.21
N ALA A 82 -2.42 -5.65 -7.16
CA ALA A 82 -1.79 -5.53 -5.86
C ALA A 82 -1.91 -6.83 -5.05
N VAL A 83 -0.80 -7.25 -4.45
CA VAL A 83 -0.78 -8.19 -3.33
C VAL A 83 -0.50 -7.37 -2.08
N PHE A 84 -1.46 -7.36 -1.15
CA PHE A 84 -1.37 -6.54 0.05
C PHE A 84 -0.60 -7.27 1.16
N VAL A 85 0.42 -6.60 1.71
CA VAL A 85 1.19 -7.05 2.86
C VAL A 85 0.70 -6.26 4.07
N PRO A 86 -0.05 -6.89 5.00
CA PRO A 86 -0.54 -6.21 6.18
C PRO A 86 0.63 -5.90 7.13
N ASN A 87 0.56 -4.76 7.79
CA ASN A 87 1.43 -4.40 8.91
C ASN A 87 0.58 -4.00 10.12
N ARG A 88 1.18 -3.81 11.29
CA ARG A 88 0.43 -3.52 12.53
C ARG A 88 -0.51 -2.32 12.43
N SER A 89 -0.17 -1.31 11.63
CA SER A 89 -1.01 -0.13 11.46
C SER A 89 -2.27 -0.38 10.66
N PHE A 90 -2.30 -1.39 9.78
CA PHE A 90 -3.51 -1.78 9.06
C PHE A 90 -4.60 -2.20 10.04
N GLU A 91 -4.26 -3.10 10.96
CA GLU A 91 -5.16 -3.52 12.04
C GLU A 91 -5.54 -2.36 12.96
N VAL A 92 -4.56 -1.59 13.46
CA VAL A 92 -4.81 -0.53 14.45
C VAL A 92 -5.65 0.61 13.89
N TYR A 93 -5.46 0.99 12.63
CA TYR A 93 -6.19 2.13 12.05
C TYR A 93 -7.54 1.76 11.46
N ILE A 94 -7.76 0.50 11.06
CA ILE A 94 -9.10 0.03 10.72
C ILE A 94 -9.89 -0.22 12.01
N ASN A 95 -9.25 -0.80 13.02
CA ASN A 95 -9.82 -1.06 14.34
C ASN A 95 -11.18 -1.81 14.30
N ASP A 96 -11.34 -2.68 13.30
CA ASP A 96 -12.52 -3.52 13.07
C ASP A 96 -12.06 -4.81 12.40
N TYR A 97 -11.77 -5.82 13.21
CA TYR A 97 -11.27 -7.12 12.73
C TYR A 97 -12.29 -7.85 11.86
N ASP A 98 -13.58 -7.76 12.21
CA ASP A 98 -14.64 -8.41 11.42
C ASP A 98 -14.71 -7.79 10.02
N ALA A 99 -14.54 -6.46 9.91
CA ALA A 99 -14.46 -5.81 8.61
C ALA A 99 -13.19 -6.18 7.84
N ILE A 100 -12.04 -6.34 8.51
CA ILE A 100 -10.80 -6.80 7.85
C ILE A 100 -10.99 -8.20 7.25
N GLU A 101 -11.58 -9.13 8.00
CA GLU A 101 -11.72 -10.53 7.54
C GLU A 101 -12.82 -10.71 6.47
N ASN A 102 -13.87 -9.87 6.50
CA ASN A 102 -15.05 -10.09 5.67
C ASN A 102 -15.30 -9.02 4.60
N LYS A 103 -14.63 -7.87 4.68
CA LYS A 103 -14.85 -6.74 3.75
C LYS A 103 -13.60 -6.28 3.02
N PHE A 104 -12.40 -6.69 3.43
CA PHE A 104 -11.16 -6.41 2.70
C PHE A 104 -10.81 -7.57 1.77
#